data_AF-E9SFG7-F1
#
_entry.id   AF-E9SFG7-F1
#
_cell.length_a   1.000
_cell.length_b   1.000
_cell.length_c   1.000
_cell.angle_alpha   90.00
_cell.angle_beta   90.00
_cell.angle_gamma   90.00
#
_symmetry.space_group_name_H-M   'P 1'
#
loop_
_entity.id
_entity.type
_entity.pdbx_description
1 polymer ?
#
loop_
_entity_poly.entity_id
_entity_poly.type
_entity_poly.pdbx_seq_one_letter_code
_entity_poly.pdbx_strand_id
1 'polypeptide(L)'
;MDTGIPDTSRSASCDDKIISALINEFLDTLTQNKCDMFVKRYWYGESIEQIAKEMGFTNSKVKTTLHRTREGLRKFLEKKGVSP
;
A
#
# COMPACT_ATOMS: atom_id res chain seq x y z
N MET A 1 -42.43 -24.07 -6.23
CA MET A 1 -41.29 -24.71 -5.54
C MET A 1 -40.17 -24.68 -6.56
N ASP A 2 -39.14 -23.86 -6.45
CA ASP A 2 -38.29 -23.56 -5.30
C ASP A 2 -37.64 -22.18 -5.52
N THR A 3 -37.48 -21.42 -4.44
CA THR A 3 -36.82 -20.10 -4.42
C THR A 3 -35.37 -20.34 -4.02
N GLY A 4 -34.38 -19.74 -4.70
CA GLY A 4 -33.01 -19.80 -4.22
C GLY A 4 -32.01 -18.96 -5.01
N ILE A 5 -31.86 -17.71 -4.61
CA ILE A 5 -30.98 -16.67 -5.15
C ILE A 5 -29.49 -17.08 -5.10
N PRO A 6 -28.65 -16.65 -6.07
CA PRO A 6 -27.22 -16.99 -6.15
C PRO A 6 -26.41 -16.47 -4.95
N ASP A 7 -25.75 -17.38 -4.23
CA ASP A 7 -24.72 -17.05 -3.25
C ASP A 7 -23.37 -16.91 -3.96
N THR A 8 -23.05 -15.72 -4.48
CA THR A 8 -21.70 -15.36 -4.94
C THR A 8 -21.46 -13.85 -4.81
N SER A 9 -21.90 -13.20 -3.72
CA SER A 9 -21.68 -11.75 -3.59
C SER A 9 -21.61 -11.25 -2.15
N ARG A 10 -20.77 -11.87 -1.30
CA ARG A 10 -20.53 -11.35 0.06
C ARG A 10 -19.08 -11.27 0.55
N SER A 11 -18.07 -11.79 -0.15
CA SER A 11 -16.67 -11.74 0.34
C SER A 11 -15.84 -10.55 -0.19
N ALA A 12 -15.90 -10.22 -1.48
CA ALA A 12 -14.96 -9.27 -2.10
C ALA A 12 -14.94 -7.85 -1.49
N SER A 13 -16.11 -7.27 -1.17
CA SER A 13 -16.18 -5.89 -0.67
C SER A 13 -15.74 -5.72 0.79
N CYS A 14 -15.71 -6.80 1.56
CA CYS A 14 -15.21 -6.78 2.93
C CYS A 14 -13.68 -6.82 2.94
N ASP A 15 -13.10 -7.63 2.04
CA ASP A 15 -11.65 -7.81 1.92
C ASP A 15 -10.96 -6.53 1.48
N ASP A 16 -11.51 -5.80 0.50
CA ASP A 16 -10.96 -4.52 0.04
C ASP A 16 -10.87 -3.46 1.15
N LYS A 17 -11.91 -3.39 2.00
CA LYS A 17 -11.95 -2.45 3.13
C LYS A 17 -10.93 -2.82 4.20
N ILE A 18 -10.75 -4.12 4.47
CA ILE A 18 -9.76 -4.63 5.42
C ILE A 18 -8.35 -4.31 4.89
N ILE A 19 -8.06 -4.61 3.63
CA ILE A 19 -6.76 -4.33 3.01
C ILE A 19 -6.45 -2.83 3.05
N SER A 20 -7.42 -1.99 2.68
CA SER A 20 -7.27 -0.54 2.72
C SER A 20 -6.98 -0.03 4.13
N ALA A 21 -7.68 -0.57 5.15
CA ALA A 21 -7.44 -0.23 6.54
C ALA A 21 -6.04 -0.64 7.01
N LEU A 22 -5.56 -1.83 6.63
CA LEU A 22 -4.22 -2.31 6.97
C LEU A 22 -3.12 -1.51 6.28
N ILE A 23 -3.33 -1.10 5.03
CA ILE A 23 -2.40 -0.22 4.32
C ILE A 23 -2.32 1.14 5.04
N ASN A 24 -3.45 1.74 5.41
CA ASN A 24 -3.47 2.99 6.17
C ASN A 24 -2.77 2.83 7.53
N GLU A 25 -3.08 1.77 8.28
CA GLU A 25 -2.41 1.46 9.56
C GLU A 25 -0.88 1.37 9.38
N PHE A 26 -0.41 0.75 8.29
CA PHE A 26 1.01 0.70 7.97
C PHE A 26 1.59 2.08 7.63
N LEU A 27 0.90 2.87 6.80
CA LEU A 27 1.36 4.20 6.39
C LEU A 27 1.50 5.14 7.60
N ASP A 28 0.63 5.02 8.60
CA ASP A 28 0.70 5.77 9.87
C ASP A 28 1.96 5.46 10.68
N THR A 29 2.62 4.32 10.44
CA THR A 29 3.89 3.97 11.10
C THR A 29 5.12 4.61 10.44
N LEU A 30 4.96 5.19 9.25
CA LEU A 30 6.06 5.77 8.48
C LEU A 30 6.29 7.22 8.90
N THR A 31 7.54 7.67 8.78
CA THR A 31 7.85 9.11 8.84
C THR A 31 7.24 9.82 7.62
N GLN A 32 6.85 11.09 7.75
CA GLN A 32 6.25 11.88 6.66
C GLN A 32 6.94 11.68 5.30
N ASN A 33 8.27 11.88 5.23
CA ASN A 33 9.03 11.70 3.98
C ASN A 33 8.90 10.31 3.34
N LYS A 34 8.76 9.25 4.15
CA LYS A 34 8.61 7.87 3.63
C LYS A 34 7.19 7.62 3.14
N CYS A 35 6.19 8.14 3.87
CA CYS A 35 4.78 8.08 3.47
C CYS A 35 4.59 8.82 2.14
N ASP A 36 5.05 10.08 2.06
CA ASP A 36 4.93 10.91 0.85
C ASP A 36 5.59 10.24 -0.36
N MET A 37 6.82 9.73 -0.23
CA MET A 37 7.47 8.98 -1.32
C MET A 37 6.63 7.80 -1.79
N PHE A 38 6.09 7.02 -0.85
CA PHE A 38 5.33 5.82 -1.15
C PHE A 38 4.00 6.16 -1.83
N VAL A 39 3.26 7.14 -1.31
CA VAL A 39 1.99 7.59 -1.90
C VAL A 39 2.22 8.21 -3.28
N LYS A 40 3.23 9.07 -3.45
CA LYS A 40 3.62 9.60 -4.77
C LYS A 40 3.91 8.51 -5.78
N ARG A 41 4.64 7.46 -5.35
CA ARG A 41 4.98 6.36 -6.24
C ARG A 41 3.78 5.48 -6.61
N TYR A 42 2.93 5.12 -5.65
CA TYR A 42 1.93 4.06 -5.81
C TYR A 42 0.49 4.57 -6.02
N TRP A 43 0.15 5.78 -5.57
CA TRP A 43 -1.15 6.43 -5.80
C TRP A 43 -1.09 7.44 -6.95
N TYR A 44 -0.04 8.26 -7.00
CA TYR A 44 0.09 9.29 -8.04
C TYR A 44 0.88 8.83 -9.26
N GLY A 45 1.52 7.66 -9.20
CA GLY A 45 2.27 7.09 -10.34
C GLY A 45 3.54 7.86 -10.72
N GLU A 46 4.04 8.73 -9.84
CA GLU A 46 5.22 9.56 -10.13
C GLU A 46 6.47 8.70 -10.35
N SER A 47 7.37 9.18 -11.22
CA SER A 47 8.67 8.53 -11.46
C SER A 47 9.64 8.75 -10.29
N ILE A 48 10.66 7.91 -10.20
CA ILE A 48 11.71 8.07 -9.16
C ILE A 48 12.40 9.42 -9.29
N GLU A 49 12.65 9.86 -10.52
CA GLU A 49 13.31 11.11 -10.86
C GLU A 49 12.45 12.33 -10.47
N GLN A 50 11.14 12.26 -10.70
CA GLN A 50 10.19 13.31 -10.29
C GLN A 50 10.17 13.46 -8.76
N ILE A 51 9.99 12.35 -8.04
CA ILE A 51 9.97 12.31 -6.57
C ILE A 51 11.30 12.83 -6.00
N ALA A 52 12.43 12.35 -6.56
CA ALA A 52 13.76 12.78 -6.15
C ALA A 52 13.95 14.30 -6.30
N LYS A 53 13.55 14.85 -7.45
CA LYS A 53 13.64 16.28 -7.74
C LYS A 53 12.76 17.11 -6.81
N GLU A 54 11.50 16.73 -6.63
CA GLU A 54 10.54 17.48 -5.80
C GLU A 54 10.94 17.50 -4.32
N MET A 55 11.40 16.35 -3.80
CA MET A 55 11.75 16.22 -2.39
C MET A 55 13.22 16.59 -2.07
N GLY A 56 14.02 17.02 -3.05
CA GLY A 56 15.43 17.37 -2.85
C GLY A 56 16.31 16.17 -2.45
N PHE A 57 16.01 14.97 -2.95
CA PHE A 57 16.73 13.74 -2.65
C PHE A 57 17.41 13.12 -3.88
N THR A 58 18.32 12.17 -3.64
CA THR A 58 18.92 11.40 -4.73
C THR A 58 18.00 10.27 -5.18
N ASN A 59 18.07 9.90 -6.47
CA ASN A 59 17.37 8.74 -7.01
C ASN A 59 17.64 7.46 -6.21
N SER A 60 18.89 7.25 -5.78
CA SER A 60 19.27 6.10 -4.93
C SER A 60 18.55 6.12 -3.59
N LYS A 61 18.46 7.28 -2.93
CA LYS A 61 17.72 7.40 -1.66
C LYS A 61 16.24 7.07 -1.83
N VAL A 62 15.61 7.55 -2.91
CA VAL A 62 14.20 7.24 -3.23
C VAL A 62 14.03 5.73 -3.48
N LYS A 63 14.85 5.12 -4.35
CA LYS A 63 14.80 3.67 -4.64
C LYS A 63 14.95 2.82 -3.39
N THR A 64 15.97 3.09 -2.58
CA THR A 64 16.22 2.34 -1.34
C THR A 64 15.11 2.54 -0.32
N THR A 65 14.56 3.75 -0.21
CA THR A 65 13.45 4.04 0.70
C THR A 65 12.20 3.27 0.27
N LEU A 66 11.79 3.37 -1.00
CA LEU A 66 10.63 2.66 -1.53
C LEU A 66 10.76 1.14 -1.40
N HIS A 67 11.95 0.58 -1.70
CA HIS A 67 12.21 -0.84 -1.51
C HIS A 67 11.99 -1.26 -0.05
N ARG A 68 12.60 -0.54 0.90
CA ARG A 68 12.47 -0.84 2.34
C ARG A 68 11.02 -0.67 2.82
N THR A 69 10.32 0.36 2.37
CA THR A 69 8.91 0.57 2.71
C THR A 69 8.04 -0.55 2.17
N ARG A 70 8.24 -1.00 0.92
CA ARG A 70 7.49 -2.13 0.34
C ARG A 70 7.73 -3.44 1.09
N GLU A 71 8.98 -3.75 1.42
CA GLU A 71 9.29 -4.92 2.26
C GLU A 71 8.70 -4.81 3.66
N GLY A 72 8.64 -3.59 4.21
CA GLY A 72 7.96 -3.30 5.46
C GLY A 72 6.46 -3.62 5.39
N LEU A 73 5.79 -3.12 4.34
CA LEU A 73 4.36 -3.35 4.11
C LEU A 73 4.07 -4.84 3.96
N ARG A 74 4.85 -5.56 3.15
CA ARG A 74 4.70 -7.00 2.96
C ARG A 74 4.75 -7.75 4.29
N LYS A 75 5.79 -7.53 5.08
CA LYS A 75 5.94 -8.15 6.40
C LYS A 75 4.84 -7.75 7.38
N PHE A 76 4.34 -6.52 7.28
CA PHE A 76 3.25 -6.03 8.12
C PHE A 76 1.95 -6.78 7.81
N LEU A 77 1.62 -6.94 6.52
CA LEU A 77 0.45 -7.68 6.06
C LEU A 77 0.54 -9.17 6.44
N GLU A 78 1.71 -9.80 6.21
CA GLU A 78 1.93 -11.21 6.57
C GLU A 78 1.67 -11.48 8.06
N LYS A 79 2.11 -10.56 8.94
CA LYS A 79 1.84 -10.65 10.38
C LYS A 79 0.36 -10.52 10.75
N LYS A 80 -0.42 -9.85 9.92
CA LYS A 80 -1.88 -9.69 10.08
C LYS A 80 -2.66 -10.83 9.40
N GLY A 81 -1.96 -11.85 8.89
CA GLY A 81 -2.56 -13.01 8.21
C GLY A 81 -2.96 -12.73 6.75
N VAL A 82 -2.52 -11.61 6.18
CA VAL A 82 -2.78 -11.24 4.79
C VAL A 82 -1.51 -11.51 3.99
N SER A 83 -1.56 -12.46 3.07
CA SER A 83 -0.49 -12.61 2.07
C SER A 83 -0.80 -11.68 0.89
N PRO A 84 0.04 -10.67 0.62
CA PRO A 84 -0.06 -9.86 -0.59
C PRO A 84 0.38 -10.60 -1.85
#